data_AF-A0A2V8U7I0-F1
#
_entry.id   AF-A0A2V8U7I0-F1
#
_cell.length_a   1.000
_cell.length_b   1.000
_cell.length_c   1.000
_cell.angle_alpha   90.00
_cell.angle_beta   90.00
_cell.angle_gamma   90.00
#
_symmetry.space_group_name_H-M   'P 1'
#
loop_
_entity.id
_entity.type
_entity.pdbx_description
1 polymer ?
#
loop_
_entity_poly.entity_id
_entity_poly.type
_entity_poly.pdbx_seq_one_letter_code
_entity_poly.pdbx_strand_id
1 'polypeptide(L)'
;MPLLDTIRVKLSSEAAEYVSITPVVVQEMPVRDLVEHMLGITGKDEARVRDLLLRGTLVSGASRFRWTGWEAQPESIRALLATFPDADPSRPFNAAPCKRVVLRGPRQPIGIPRDIGVTRGVWARIVRRRTFWDLLMEIASAGKPQYSGYSYRDRADVYQLALGHADVQRIREGARLVPYTALQSQIHTVPVEAAEFYVVRAELQPGPGH
;
A
#
# COMPACT_ATOMS: atom_id res chain seq x y z
N MET A 1 -11.52 27.09 -11.52
CA MET A 1 -12.18 26.31 -12.59
C MET A 1 -12.85 25.07 -11.99
N PRO A 2 -14.02 24.63 -12.49
CA PRO A 2 -14.59 23.33 -12.10
C PRO A 2 -13.61 22.20 -12.40
N LEU A 3 -13.79 21.06 -11.73
CA LEU A 3 -12.98 19.86 -12.01
C LEU A 3 -13.24 19.36 -13.43
N LEU A 4 -12.16 19.04 -14.14
CA LEU A 4 -12.23 18.33 -15.41
C LEU A 4 -12.60 16.86 -15.15
N ASP A 5 -13.27 16.22 -16.11
CA ASP A 5 -13.54 14.78 -16.02
C ASP A 5 -12.27 13.97 -16.27
N THR A 6 -11.53 14.35 -17.31
CA THR A 6 -10.26 13.73 -17.71
C THR A 6 -9.15 14.76 -17.84
N ILE A 7 -7.92 14.29 -17.73
CA ILE A 7 -6.72 15.10 -17.91
C ILE A 7 -5.64 14.33 -18.64
N ARG A 8 -4.93 15.04 -19.53
CA ARG A 8 -3.77 14.53 -20.23
C ARG A 8 -2.54 14.61 -19.33
N VAL A 9 -1.98 13.45 -19.00
CA VAL A 9 -0.82 13.31 -18.10
C VAL A 9 0.34 12.66 -18.84
N LYS A 10 1.52 13.23 -18.67
CA LYS A 10 2.80 12.67 -19.09
C LYS A 10 3.39 11.87 -17.93
N LEU A 11 3.64 10.59 -18.16
CA LEU A 11 4.23 9.65 -17.22
C LEU A 11 5.67 9.36 -17.62
N SER A 12 6.59 9.46 -16.66
CA SER A 12 7.99 9.04 -16.82
C SER A 12 8.40 8.22 -15.60
N SER A 13 9.20 7.17 -15.80
CA SER A 13 9.78 6.44 -14.65
C SER A 13 10.78 7.32 -13.90
N GLU A 14 10.90 7.07 -12.60
CA GLU A 14 11.90 7.67 -11.72
C GLU A 14 13.02 6.70 -11.31
N ALA A 15 13.29 5.67 -12.12
CA ALA A 15 14.40 4.76 -11.85
C ALA A 15 15.74 5.51 -11.88
N ALA A 16 16.39 5.63 -10.72
CA ALA A 16 17.56 6.48 -10.49
C ALA A 16 18.89 5.72 -10.50
N GLU A 17 19.14 4.82 -11.47
CA GLU A 17 20.43 4.10 -11.48
C GLU A 17 21.21 4.07 -12.80
N TYR A 18 20.63 4.34 -13.97
CA TYR A 18 21.40 4.54 -15.20
C TYR A 18 20.64 5.49 -16.11
N VAL A 19 21.33 6.18 -17.02
CA VAL A 19 20.71 7.02 -18.07
C VAL A 19 19.83 6.13 -18.95
N SER A 20 18.62 5.84 -18.50
CA SER A 20 17.59 5.18 -19.27
C SER A 20 16.71 6.29 -19.83
N ILE A 21 16.70 6.41 -21.16
CA ILE A 21 15.69 7.21 -21.85
C ILE A 21 14.38 6.42 -21.68
N THR A 22 13.71 6.61 -20.55
CA THR A 22 12.42 5.95 -20.33
C THR A 22 11.39 6.59 -21.26
N PRO A 23 10.58 5.82 -22.02
CA PRO A 23 9.54 6.39 -22.85
C PRO A 23 8.58 7.22 -21.99
N VAL A 24 8.39 8.49 -22.36
CA VAL A 24 7.36 9.33 -21.77
C VAL A 24 6.03 8.90 -22.36
N VAL A 25 5.20 8.25 -21.55
CA VAL A 25 3.86 7.84 -21.97
C VAL A 25 2.92 9.01 -21.73
N VAL A 26 2.17 9.40 -22.76
CA VAL A 26 1.12 10.41 -22.62
C VAL A 26 -0.21 9.68 -22.62
N GLN A 27 -0.96 9.79 -21.52
CA GLN A 27 -2.29 9.18 -21.42
C GLN A 27 -3.32 10.22 -21.01
N GLU A 28 -4.56 10.01 -21.42
CA GLU A 28 -5.70 10.63 -20.77
C GLU A 28 -6.12 9.77 -19.59
N MET A 29 -6.36 10.39 -18.44
CA MET A 29 -6.83 9.69 -17.25
C MET A 29 -7.92 10.48 -16.53
N PRO A 30 -8.85 9.81 -15.84
CA PRO A 30 -9.81 10.48 -14.99
C PRO A 30 -9.11 11.33 -13.93
N VAL A 31 -9.60 12.54 -13.69
CA VAL A 31 -9.03 13.40 -12.62
C VAL A 31 -9.18 12.75 -11.25
N ARG A 32 -10.23 11.95 -11.05
CA ARG A 32 -10.40 11.11 -9.85
C ARG A 32 -9.19 10.22 -9.61
N ASP A 33 -8.69 9.53 -10.63
CA ASP A 33 -7.57 8.60 -10.49
C ASP A 33 -6.27 9.35 -10.18
N LEU A 34 -6.07 10.52 -10.80
CA LEU A 34 -4.94 11.39 -10.50
C LEU A 34 -5.00 11.88 -9.04
N VAL A 35 -6.18 12.32 -8.58
CA VAL A 35 -6.38 12.76 -7.19
C VAL A 35 -6.14 11.61 -6.23
N GLU A 36 -6.56 10.38 -6.52
CA GLU A 36 -6.30 9.22 -5.68
C GLU A 36 -4.79 8.97 -5.47
N HIS A 37 -3.98 9.15 -6.53
CA HIS A 37 -2.52 9.11 -6.40
C HIS A 37 -1.98 10.21 -5.47
N MET A 38 -2.57 11.41 -5.50
CA MET A 38 -2.22 12.50 -4.58
C MET A 38 -2.57 12.16 -3.13
N LEU A 39 -3.74 11.56 -2.90
CA LEU A 39 -4.19 11.17 -1.54
C LEU A 39 -3.23 10.20 -0.86
N GLY A 40 -2.47 9.40 -1.63
CA GLY A 40 -1.39 8.56 -1.11
C GLY A 40 -0.21 9.31 -0.49
N ILE A 41 -0.20 10.64 -0.54
CA ILE A 41 0.83 11.53 0.03
C ILE A 41 0.18 12.62 0.90
N THR A 42 -0.91 13.21 0.43
CA THR A 42 -1.57 14.35 1.09
C THR A 42 -2.62 13.92 2.12
N GLY A 43 -3.14 12.69 2.03
CA GLY A 43 -4.45 12.39 2.60
C GLY A 43 -5.54 13.27 1.99
N LYS A 44 -6.69 13.39 2.64
CA LYS A 44 -7.82 14.26 2.23
C LYS A 44 -7.62 15.75 2.57
N ASP A 45 -6.38 16.23 2.58
CA ASP A 45 -6.07 17.65 2.76
C ASP A 45 -6.42 18.43 1.48
N GLU A 46 -7.56 19.12 1.51
CA GLU A 46 -8.10 19.91 0.38
C GLU A 46 -7.09 20.93 -0.16
N ALA A 47 -6.39 21.64 0.73
CA ALA A 47 -5.45 22.69 0.34
C ALA A 47 -4.23 22.12 -0.36
N ARG A 48 -3.68 21.01 0.16
CA ARG A 48 -2.52 20.34 -0.45
C ARG A 48 -2.86 19.68 -1.79
N VAL A 49 -4.06 19.10 -1.93
CA VAL A 49 -4.53 18.56 -3.21
C VAL A 49 -4.64 19.68 -4.25
N ARG A 50 -5.21 20.83 -3.89
CA ARG A 50 -5.31 22.00 -4.78
C ARG A 50 -3.94 22.54 -5.20
N ASP A 51 -3.00 22.65 -4.28
CA ASP A 51 -1.63 23.08 -4.57
C ASP A 51 -0.93 22.12 -5.56
N LEU A 52 -1.11 20.81 -5.41
CA LEU A 52 -0.58 19.84 -6.40
C LEU A 52 -1.21 20.00 -7.78
N LEU A 53 -2.54 20.12 -7.85
CA LEU A 53 -3.26 20.32 -9.13
C LEU A 53 -2.81 21.58 -9.85
N LEU A 54 -2.54 22.66 -9.11
CA LEU A 54 -2.01 23.91 -9.63
C LEU A 54 -0.57 23.77 -10.14
N ARG A 55 0.30 23.03 -9.41
CA ARG A 55 1.71 22.83 -9.79
C ARG A 55 1.90 21.94 -11.01
N GLY A 56 0.96 21.05 -11.31
CA GLY A 56 1.06 20.23 -12.52
C GLY A 56 2.02 19.04 -12.43
N THR A 57 2.43 18.62 -11.23
CA THR A 57 3.41 17.53 -11.06
C THR A 57 3.18 16.72 -9.80
N LEU A 58 3.44 15.41 -9.88
CA LEU A 58 3.37 14.47 -8.75
C LEU A 58 4.41 13.36 -8.97
N VAL A 59 5.10 12.94 -7.92
CA VAL A 59 5.86 11.69 -7.90
C VAL A 59 5.12 10.71 -7.01
N SER A 60 4.79 9.54 -7.55
CA SER A 60 4.09 8.48 -6.82
C SER A 60 4.74 7.13 -7.16
N GLY A 61 5.32 6.48 -6.15
CA GLY A 61 6.16 5.30 -6.35
C GLY A 61 7.35 5.63 -7.25
N ALA A 62 7.64 4.76 -8.22
CA ALA A 62 8.70 4.96 -9.20
C ALA A 62 8.23 5.71 -10.47
N SER A 63 7.14 6.47 -10.38
CA SER A 63 6.53 7.18 -11.51
C SER A 63 6.35 8.66 -11.22
N ARG A 64 6.66 9.47 -12.23
CA ARG A 64 6.45 10.92 -12.21
C ARG A 64 5.36 11.29 -13.21
N PHE A 65 4.34 11.98 -12.71
CA PHE A 65 3.17 12.46 -13.40
C PHE A 65 3.35 13.96 -13.66
N ARG A 66 3.08 14.42 -14.88
CA ARG A 66 3.06 15.83 -15.23
C ARG A 66 1.86 16.19 -16.09
N TRP A 67 1.24 17.32 -15.81
CA TRP A 67 0.08 17.83 -16.53
C TRP A 67 0.10 19.36 -16.59
N THR A 68 -0.81 19.94 -17.36
CA THR A 68 -1.03 21.40 -17.35
C THR A 68 -1.77 21.77 -16.06
N GLY A 69 -1.08 22.42 -15.13
CA GLY A 69 -1.66 22.81 -13.86
C GLY A 69 -2.82 23.80 -13.99
N TRP A 70 -3.77 23.73 -13.07
CA TRP A 70 -4.93 24.63 -13.05
C TRP A 70 -5.42 24.89 -11.62
N GLU A 71 -6.09 26.02 -11.45
CA GLU A 71 -6.74 26.35 -10.18
C GLU A 71 -8.10 25.66 -10.09
N ALA A 72 -8.15 24.55 -9.35
CA ALA A 72 -9.39 23.83 -9.07
C ALA A 72 -10.25 24.55 -8.02
N GLN A 73 -11.56 24.62 -8.25
CA GLN A 73 -12.53 25.18 -7.32
C GLN A 73 -12.61 24.34 -6.02
N PRO A 74 -12.57 24.99 -4.84
CA PRO A 74 -12.66 24.31 -3.54
C PRO A 74 -13.85 23.35 -3.43
N GLU A 75 -15.03 23.78 -3.87
CA GLU A 75 -16.28 23.01 -3.78
C GLU A 75 -16.21 21.73 -4.61
N SER A 76 -15.62 21.82 -5.81
CA SER A 76 -15.43 20.66 -6.69
C SER A 76 -14.47 19.65 -6.04
N ILE A 77 -13.37 20.12 -5.46
CA ILE A 77 -12.41 19.24 -4.77
C ILE A 77 -13.06 18.57 -3.57
N ARG A 78 -13.81 19.32 -2.75
CA ARG A 78 -14.52 18.77 -1.60
C ARG A 78 -15.52 17.69 -2.00
N ALA A 79 -16.30 17.92 -3.06
CA ALA A 79 -17.24 16.94 -3.59
C ALA A 79 -16.51 15.68 -4.08
N LEU A 80 -15.38 15.82 -4.78
CA LEU A 80 -14.57 14.69 -5.22
C LEU A 80 -13.95 13.92 -4.04
N LEU A 81 -13.41 14.62 -3.04
CA LEU A 81 -12.82 14.02 -1.84
C LEU A 81 -13.84 13.20 -1.04
N ALA A 82 -15.11 13.63 -1.02
CA ALA A 82 -16.20 12.88 -0.40
C ALA A 82 -16.50 11.54 -1.08
N THR A 83 -16.08 11.34 -2.34
CA THR A 83 -16.24 10.05 -3.05
C THR A 83 -15.21 8.98 -2.65
N PHE A 84 -14.14 9.38 -1.95
CA PHE A 84 -13.13 8.45 -1.47
C PHE A 84 -13.49 7.91 -0.08
N PRO A 85 -13.10 6.67 0.25
CA PRO A 85 -13.35 6.09 1.57
C PRO A 85 -12.69 6.93 2.68
N ASP A 86 -13.43 7.12 3.77
CA ASP A 86 -12.89 7.68 5.01
C ASP A 86 -12.32 6.59 5.92
N ALA A 87 -11.38 7.00 6.78
CA ALA A 87 -10.90 6.14 7.84
C ALA A 87 -12.03 5.86 8.84
N ASP A 88 -12.18 4.60 9.23
CA ASP A 88 -13.24 4.16 10.15
C ASP A 88 -12.62 3.29 11.25
N PRO A 89 -12.33 3.87 12.43
CA PRO A 89 -11.75 3.16 13.57
C PRO A 89 -12.63 2.03 14.14
N SER A 90 -13.91 1.99 13.79
CA SER A 90 -14.83 0.95 14.26
C SER A 90 -14.70 -0.37 13.48
N ARG A 91 -14.03 -0.38 12.31
CA ARG A 91 -13.89 -1.57 11.48
C ARG A 91 -12.97 -2.60 12.15
N PRO A 92 -13.44 -3.82 12.47
CA PRO A 92 -12.60 -4.85 13.06
C PRO A 92 -11.58 -5.39 12.05
N PHE A 93 -10.46 -5.88 12.56
CA PHE A 93 -9.47 -6.58 11.73
C PHE A 93 -10.08 -7.84 11.11
N ASN A 94 -9.96 -7.97 9.78
CA ASN A 94 -10.32 -9.17 9.03
C ASN A 94 -9.12 -9.68 8.23
N ALA A 95 -8.65 -10.89 8.56
CA ALA A 95 -7.47 -11.49 7.93
C ALA A 95 -7.72 -11.90 6.46
N ALA A 96 -8.96 -12.22 6.07
CA ALA A 96 -9.24 -12.82 4.76
C ALA A 96 -8.91 -11.89 3.58
N PRO A 97 -9.31 -10.60 3.58
CA PRO A 97 -8.92 -9.66 2.52
C PRO A 97 -7.61 -8.92 2.81
N CYS A 98 -6.78 -9.41 3.73
CA CYS A 98 -5.44 -8.89 3.92
C CYS A 98 -4.58 -9.22 2.69
N LYS A 99 -3.96 -8.20 2.08
CA LYS A 99 -3.16 -8.36 0.85
C LYS A 99 -1.67 -8.14 1.03
N ARG A 100 -1.27 -7.50 2.12
CA ARG A 100 0.13 -7.14 2.39
C ARG A 100 0.33 -6.99 3.89
N VAL A 101 1.46 -7.50 4.37
CA VAL A 101 1.98 -7.23 5.71
C VAL A 101 3.26 -6.43 5.57
N VAL A 102 3.48 -5.46 6.46
CA VAL A 102 4.73 -4.71 6.55
C VAL A 102 5.31 -4.89 7.94
N LEU A 103 6.48 -5.51 8.04
CA LEU A 103 7.23 -5.53 9.30
C LEU A 103 7.95 -4.20 9.45
N ARG A 104 7.65 -3.49 10.53
CA ARG A 104 8.18 -2.18 10.88
C ARG A 104 9.23 -2.29 11.98
N GLY A 105 10.22 -1.42 11.90
CA GLY A 105 11.24 -1.22 12.93
C GLY A 105 12.07 0.01 12.59
N PRO A 106 13.18 0.26 13.31
CA PRO A 106 13.98 1.48 13.18
C PRO A 106 14.78 1.57 11.87
N ARG A 107 14.90 0.45 11.13
CA ARG A 107 15.54 0.38 9.82
C ARG A 107 14.48 0.34 8.71
N GLN A 108 14.84 -0.23 7.57
CA GLN A 108 13.95 -0.33 6.43
C GLN A 108 12.77 -1.27 6.71
N PRO A 109 11.52 -0.89 6.36
CA PRO A 109 10.37 -1.76 6.48
C PRO A 109 10.46 -2.94 5.50
N ILE A 110 10.01 -4.11 5.93
CA ILE A 110 9.95 -5.31 5.08
C ILE A 110 8.51 -5.52 4.63
N GLY A 111 8.24 -5.26 3.35
CA GLY A 111 6.95 -5.52 2.74
C GLY A 111 6.83 -6.98 2.29
N ILE A 112 5.79 -7.67 2.74
CA ILE A 112 5.46 -9.04 2.37
C ILE A 112 4.07 -9.03 1.73
N PRO A 113 3.99 -8.94 0.39
CA PRO A 113 2.76 -9.17 -0.35
C PRO A 113 2.19 -10.59 -0.10
N ARG A 114 0.87 -10.76 -0.20
CA ARG A 114 0.20 -12.05 0.05
C ARG A 114 0.69 -13.15 -0.88
N ASP A 115 0.82 -12.86 -2.17
CA ASP A 115 1.35 -13.77 -3.20
C ASP A 115 2.76 -14.28 -2.84
N ILE A 116 3.62 -13.41 -2.30
CA ILE A 116 4.94 -13.79 -1.80
C ILE A 116 4.82 -14.66 -0.52
N GLY A 117 3.98 -14.26 0.44
CA GLY A 117 3.83 -14.96 1.72
C GLY A 117 3.19 -16.36 1.62
N VAL A 118 2.29 -16.57 0.66
CA VAL A 118 1.65 -17.88 0.41
C VAL A 118 2.52 -18.78 -0.47
N THR A 119 3.52 -18.22 -1.16
CA THR A 119 4.42 -19.00 -2.00
C THR A 119 5.24 -19.95 -1.13
N ARG A 120 5.11 -21.25 -1.42
CA ARG A 120 5.76 -22.31 -0.64
C ARG A 120 7.21 -22.53 -1.08
N GLY A 121 8.15 -22.40 -0.16
CA GLY A 121 9.52 -22.90 -0.32
C GLY A 121 9.59 -24.43 -0.40
N VAL A 122 10.77 -24.97 -0.75
CA VAL A 122 11.03 -26.42 -0.77
C VAL A 122 10.70 -27.06 0.59
N TRP A 123 11.11 -26.42 1.68
CA TRP A 123 10.79 -26.83 3.05
C TRP A 123 9.28 -26.83 3.36
N ALA A 124 8.53 -25.83 2.91
CA ALA A 124 7.08 -25.76 3.12
C ALA A 124 6.33 -26.88 2.37
N ARG A 125 6.83 -27.32 1.20
CA ARG A 125 6.28 -28.48 0.47
C ARG A 125 6.50 -29.80 1.21
N ILE A 126 7.61 -29.93 1.93
CA ILE A 126 7.94 -31.11 2.73
C ILE A 126 7.10 -31.15 4.02
N VAL A 127 6.94 -30.01 4.70
CA VAL A 127 6.24 -29.94 6.00
C VAL A 127 4.71 -29.84 5.87
N ARG A 128 4.16 -29.59 4.67
CA ARG A 128 2.72 -29.58 4.30
C ARG A 128 1.73 -28.81 5.20
N ARG A 129 2.17 -28.10 6.25
CA ARG A 129 1.25 -27.64 7.32
C ARG A 129 0.96 -26.14 7.38
N ARG A 130 1.87 -25.25 6.95
CA ARG A 130 1.61 -23.80 6.94
C ARG A 130 2.54 -23.03 6.02
N THR A 131 2.05 -21.96 5.41
CA THR A 131 2.83 -20.94 4.70
C THR A 131 3.35 -19.88 5.67
N PHE A 132 4.24 -19.00 5.19
CA PHE A 132 4.65 -17.84 5.98
C PHE A 132 3.48 -16.88 6.21
N TRP A 133 2.58 -16.76 5.23
CA TRP A 133 1.35 -15.98 5.36
C TRP A 133 0.45 -16.50 6.49
N ASP A 134 0.24 -17.82 6.58
CA ASP A 134 -0.57 -18.42 7.65
C ASP A 134 -0.01 -18.08 9.03
N LEU A 135 1.32 -18.14 9.19
CA LEU A 135 2.00 -17.73 10.43
C LEU A 135 1.73 -16.26 10.79
N LEU A 136 1.80 -15.35 9.81
CA LEU A 136 1.52 -13.93 10.06
C LEU A 136 0.05 -13.70 10.46
N MET A 137 -0.89 -14.42 9.84
CA MET A 137 -2.30 -14.34 10.20
C MET A 137 -2.60 -14.96 11.57
N GLU A 138 -1.90 -16.02 11.97
CA GLU A 138 -1.96 -16.58 13.33
C GLU A 138 -1.51 -15.56 14.38
N ILE A 139 -0.37 -14.88 14.14
CA ILE A 139 0.15 -13.84 15.02
C ILE A 139 -0.85 -12.68 15.12
N ALA A 140 -1.41 -12.23 14.00
CA ALA A 140 -2.43 -11.20 13.96
C ALA A 140 -3.68 -11.61 14.77
N SER A 141 -4.17 -12.83 14.57
CA SER A 141 -5.38 -13.32 15.25
C SER A 141 -5.20 -13.37 16.77
N ALA A 142 -4.00 -13.75 17.25
CA ALA A 142 -3.68 -13.77 18.66
C ALA A 142 -3.44 -12.36 19.25
N GLY A 143 -2.76 -11.49 18.50
CA GLY A 143 -2.31 -10.18 18.96
C GLY A 143 -3.36 -9.06 18.90
N LYS A 144 -4.46 -9.25 18.16
CA LYS A 144 -5.55 -8.27 17.96
C LYS A 144 -5.04 -6.90 17.44
N PRO A 145 -4.63 -6.80 16.16
CA PRO A 145 -4.23 -5.56 15.52
C PRO A 145 -5.24 -4.43 15.74
N GLN A 146 -4.74 -3.25 16.06
CA GLN A 146 -5.53 -2.04 16.25
C GLN A 146 -5.63 -1.27 14.94
N TYR A 147 -6.79 -0.68 14.67
CA TYR A 147 -6.97 0.16 13.50
C TYR A 147 -6.06 1.39 13.57
N SER A 148 -5.32 1.67 12.50
CA SER A 148 -4.37 2.79 12.41
C SER A 148 -4.86 3.87 11.44
N GLY A 149 -5.51 3.48 10.34
CA GLY A 149 -5.98 4.44 9.34
C GLY A 149 -6.31 3.79 8.00
N TYR A 150 -6.57 4.62 6.99
CA TYR A 150 -6.77 4.17 5.61
C TYR A 150 -5.59 4.61 4.73
N SER A 151 -4.97 3.68 4.03
CA SER A 151 -3.94 3.98 3.02
C SER A 151 -4.59 4.13 1.66
N TYR A 152 -4.66 5.35 1.13
CA TYR A 152 -5.11 5.61 -0.24
C TYR A 152 -4.16 5.01 -1.28
N ARG A 153 -2.84 5.04 -0.99
CA ARG A 153 -1.83 4.42 -1.85
C ARG A 153 -2.07 2.93 -2.05
N ASP A 154 -2.43 2.23 -0.96
CA ASP A 154 -2.71 0.80 -1.00
C ASP A 154 -4.19 0.50 -1.19
N ARG A 155 -5.09 1.49 -1.25
CA ARG A 155 -6.54 1.27 -1.25
C ARG A 155 -7.00 0.26 -0.17
N ALA A 156 -6.52 0.44 1.06
CA ALA A 156 -6.71 -0.55 2.13
C ALA A 156 -6.77 0.10 3.51
N ASP A 157 -7.56 -0.50 4.40
CA ASP A 157 -7.50 -0.24 5.84
C ASP A 157 -6.17 -0.79 6.39
N VAL A 158 -5.55 -0.03 7.30
CA VAL A 158 -4.28 -0.37 7.92
C VAL A 158 -4.51 -0.67 9.39
N TYR A 159 -4.05 -1.85 9.80
CA TYR A 159 -4.09 -2.30 11.19
C TYR A 159 -2.67 -2.51 11.69
N GLN A 160 -2.36 -2.08 12.90
CA GLN A 160 -1.03 -2.19 13.51
C GLN A 160 -1.06 -3.12 14.71
N LEU A 161 -0.04 -3.96 14.81
CA LEU A 161 0.22 -4.83 15.96
C LEU A 161 1.64 -4.59 16.45
N ALA A 162 1.80 -4.21 17.72
CA ALA A 162 3.10 -4.23 18.38
C ALA A 162 3.56 -5.69 18.55
N LEU A 163 4.80 -5.99 18.17
CA LEU A 163 5.34 -7.34 18.22
C LEU A 163 6.25 -7.51 19.42
N GLY A 164 5.91 -8.47 20.29
CA GLY A 164 6.76 -8.85 21.41
C GLY A 164 7.95 -9.71 20.96
N HIS A 165 8.88 -9.97 21.88
CA HIS A 165 10.04 -10.82 21.60
C HIS A 165 9.62 -12.21 21.06
N ALA A 166 8.61 -12.83 21.66
CA ALA A 166 8.11 -14.13 21.24
C ALA A 166 7.59 -14.14 19.79
N ASP A 167 6.85 -13.09 19.39
CA ASP A 167 6.33 -12.98 18.02
C ASP A 167 7.46 -12.79 17.02
N VAL A 168 8.44 -11.94 17.35
CA VAL A 168 9.62 -11.71 16.50
C VAL A 168 10.42 -13.01 16.31
N GLN A 169 10.62 -13.82 17.37
CA GLN A 169 11.29 -15.11 17.22
C GLN A 169 10.49 -16.08 16.35
N ARG A 170 9.17 -16.17 16.53
CA ARG A 170 8.30 -16.98 15.68
C ARG A 170 8.40 -16.56 14.20
N ILE A 171 8.41 -15.26 13.92
CA ILE A 171 8.57 -14.71 12.57
C ILE A 171 9.94 -15.11 11.98
N ARG A 172 11.02 -14.99 12.76
CA ARG A 172 12.37 -15.37 12.34
C ARG A 172 12.48 -16.86 12.04
N GLU A 173 11.99 -17.71 12.92
CA GLU A 173 11.94 -19.16 12.68
C GLU A 173 11.08 -19.52 11.46
N GLY A 174 10.03 -18.74 11.22
CA GLY A 174 9.14 -18.86 10.08
C GLY A 174 9.75 -18.42 8.74
N ALA A 175 10.85 -17.65 8.74
CA ALA A 175 11.44 -17.10 7.51
C ALA A 175 11.75 -18.20 6.48
N ARG A 176 12.21 -19.38 6.93
CA ARG A 176 12.50 -20.56 6.08
C ARG A 176 11.31 -21.09 5.27
N LEU A 177 10.08 -20.68 5.59
CA LEU A 177 8.86 -21.07 4.85
C LEU A 177 8.77 -20.35 3.50
N VAL A 178 9.43 -19.19 3.38
CA VAL A 178 9.48 -18.38 2.15
C VAL A 178 10.61 -18.88 1.25
N PRO A 179 10.46 -18.94 -0.08
CA PRO A 179 11.52 -19.42 -0.98
C PRO A 179 12.67 -18.42 -1.20
N TYR A 180 12.46 -17.14 -0.91
CA TYR A 180 13.39 -16.06 -1.28
C TYR A 180 14.45 -15.83 -0.20
N THR A 181 15.71 -16.19 -0.47
CA THR A 181 16.83 -16.08 0.48
C THR A 181 17.13 -14.64 0.91
N ALA A 182 16.97 -13.67 0.01
CA ALA A 182 17.11 -12.25 0.34
C ALA A 182 16.07 -11.81 1.39
N LEU A 183 14.81 -12.23 1.24
CA LEU A 183 13.75 -11.93 2.20
C LEU A 183 13.97 -12.66 3.54
N GLN A 184 14.45 -13.90 3.52
CA GLN A 184 14.85 -14.61 4.74
C GLN A 184 15.93 -13.82 5.50
N SER A 185 16.98 -13.39 4.79
CA SER A 185 18.07 -12.61 5.36
C SER A 185 17.57 -11.29 5.97
N GLN A 186 16.68 -10.58 5.27
CA GLN A 186 16.06 -9.36 5.80
C GLN A 186 15.28 -9.63 7.09
N ILE A 187 14.43 -10.66 7.13
CA ILE A 187 13.65 -11.02 8.32
C ILE A 187 14.55 -11.36 9.53
N HIS A 188 15.72 -11.96 9.30
CA HIS A 188 16.66 -12.27 10.36
C HIS A 188 17.46 -11.07 10.87
N THR A 189 17.83 -10.15 9.98
CA THR A 189 18.81 -9.09 10.26
C THR A 189 18.20 -7.73 10.61
N VAL A 190 17.01 -7.45 10.11
CA VAL A 190 16.32 -6.18 10.38
C VAL A 190 15.63 -6.26 11.74
N PRO A 191 15.84 -5.27 12.63
CA PRO A 191 15.05 -5.17 13.86
C PRO A 191 13.58 -4.92 13.52
N VAL A 192 12.67 -5.68 14.14
CA VAL A 192 11.22 -5.60 13.95
C VAL A 192 10.57 -5.33 15.30
N GLU A 193 9.67 -4.36 15.33
CA GLU A 193 8.96 -3.87 16.53
C GLU A 193 7.44 -3.92 16.35
N ALA A 194 6.96 -3.85 15.11
CA ALA A 194 5.53 -3.90 14.82
C ALA A 194 5.25 -4.54 13.45
N ALA A 195 4.02 -5.00 13.26
CA ALA A 195 3.49 -5.40 11.96
C ALA A 195 2.30 -4.51 11.59
N GLU A 196 2.29 -4.03 10.34
CA GLU A 196 1.12 -3.41 9.72
C GLU A 196 0.46 -4.38 8.75
N PHE A 197 -0.86 -4.50 8.83
CA PHE A 197 -1.68 -5.36 7.97
C PHE A 197 -2.57 -4.48 7.11
N TYR A 198 -2.49 -4.67 5.79
CA TYR A 198 -3.23 -3.91 4.80
C TYR A 198 -4.40 -4.74 4.30
N VAL A 199 -5.61 -4.34 4.68
CA VAL A 199 -6.87 -5.07 4.49
C VAL A 199 -7.74 -4.35 3.46
N VAL A 200 -8.04 -5.02 2.35
CA VAL A 200 -8.87 -4.45 1.29
C VAL A 200 -10.33 -4.43 1.72
N ARG A 201 -11.03 -3.32 1.46
CA ARG A 201 -12.48 -3.23 1.64
C ARG A 201 -13.19 -4.05 0.56
N ALA A 202 -14.06 -4.96 0.95
CA ALA A 202 -14.80 -5.82 0.01
C ALA A 202 -15.65 -4.97 -0.95
N GLU A 203 -16.23 -3.88 -0.45
CA GLU A 203 -17.01 -2.91 -1.21
C GLU A 203 -16.20 -2.08 -2.22
N LEU A 204 -14.87 -2.07 -2.12
CA LEU A 204 -13.96 -1.40 -3.05
C LEU A 204 -13.27 -2.37 -4.02
N GLN A 205 -13.51 -3.68 -3.89
CA GLN A 205 -13.04 -4.62 -4.88
C GLN A 205 -13.89 -4.44 -6.14
N PRO A 206 -13.29 -4.31 -7.34
CA PRO A 206 -14.06 -4.49 -8.55
C PRO A 206 -14.70 -5.88 -8.46
N GLY A 207 -16.03 -5.96 -8.59
CA GLY A 207 -16.73 -7.24 -8.64
C GLY A 207 -16.08 -8.16 -9.68
N PRO A 208 -16.17 -9.49 -9.53
CA PRO A 208 -15.70 -10.39 -10.57
C PRO A 208 -16.37 -9.97 -11.88
N GLY A 209 -15.57 -9.51 -12.85
CA GLY A 209 -16.08 -9.04 -14.13
C GLY A 209 -16.99 -10.11 -14.74
N HIS A 210 -18.20 -9.70 -15.11
CA HIS A 210 -19.10 -10.48 -15.93
C HIS A 210 -18.56 -10.63 -17.35
#